data_AF-A0A9E6ALB9-F1
#
_entry.id   AF-A0A9E6ALB9-F1
#
_cell.length_a   1.000
_cell.length_b   1.000
_cell.length_c   1.000
_cell.angle_alpha   90.00
_cell.angle_beta   90.00
_cell.angle_gamma   90.00
#
_symmetry.space_group_name_H-M   'P 1'
#
loop_
_entity.id
_entity.type
_entity.pdbx_description
1 polymer ?
#
loop_
_entity_poly.entity_id
_entity_poly.type
_entity_poly.pdbx_seq_one_letter_code
_entity_poly.pdbx_strand_id
1 'polypeptide(L)'
;MTDLGVDLLWKKLIDDWDNDAAHRALLEHCNEADLLVEAALRYRGVMHDERYQPKADEQLERITALAMATIEVRRTTPEVAQKEAAKILVSFVFLAMAAAIFVSIGR
;
A
#
# COMPACT_ATOMS: atom_id res chain seq x y z
N MET A 1 -5.77 -16.69 11.45
CA MET A 1 -4.59 -17.58 11.44
C MET A 1 -3.41 -16.67 11.72
N THR A 2 -2.77 -16.79 12.88
CA THR A 2 -1.66 -15.91 13.29
C THR A 2 -0.44 -16.22 12.44
N ASP A 3 0.21 -15.19 11.90
CA ASP A 3 1.44 -15.35 11.13
C ASP A 3 2.63 -15.53 12.09
N LEU A 4 3.41 -16.60 11.89
CA LEU A 4 4.56 -16.93 12.72
C LEU A 4 5.64 -15.83 12.68
N GLY A 5 5.76 -15.10 11.57
CA GLY A 5 6.67 -13.97 11.44
C GLY A 5 6.27 -12.81 12.35
N VAL A 6 4.98 -12.46 12.36
CA VAL A 6 4.43 -11.44 13.27
C VAL A 6 4.65 -11.82 14.74
N ASP A 7 4.42 -13.08 15.11
CA ASP A 7 4.63 -13.55 16.48
C ASP A 7 6.09 -13.43 16.93
N LEU A 8 7.03 -13.81 16.08
CA LEU A 8 8.46 -13.72 16.37
C LEU A 8 8.94 -12.27 16.47
N LEU A 9 8.50 -11.40 15.55
CA LEU A 9 8.86 -9.98 15.57
C LEU A 9 8.26 -9.27 16.79
N TRP A 10 7.00 -9.55 17.10
CA TRP A 10 6.34 -9.00 18.28
C TRP A 10 7.04 -9.41 19.57
N LYS A 11 7.40 -10.69 19.72
CA LYS A 11 8.12 -11.16 20.91
C LYS A 11 9.43 -10.40 21.10
N LYS A 12 10.25 -10.29 20.05
CA LYS A 12 11.52 -9.54 20.10
C LYS A 12 11.31 -8.07 20.44
N LEU A 13 10.24 -7.48 19.92
CA LEU A 13 9.88 -6.09 20.16
C LEU A 13 9.43 -5.86 21.61
N ILE A 14 8.73 -6.80 22.24
CA ILE A 14 8.40 -6.70 23.66
C ILE A 14 9.65 -6.77 24.53
N ASP A 15 10.64 -7.60 24.14
CA ASP A 15 11.91 -7.71 24.85
C ASP A 15 12.76 -6.43 24.75
N ASP A 16 12.61 -5.66 23.66
CA ASP A 16 13.34 -4.43 23.37
C ASP A 16 12.41 -3.34 22.83
N TRP A 17 11.48 -2.88 23.67
CA TRP A 17 10.41 -1.95 23.28
C TRP A 17 10.93 -0.59 22.81
N ASP A 18 12.07 -0.13 23.31
CA ASP A 18 12.59 1.17 22.93
C ASP A 18 13.31 1.15 21.57
N ASN A 19 13.36 0.00 20.89
CA ASN A 19 14.01 -0.17 19.60
C ASN A 19 13.10 0.15 18.41
N ASP A 20 13.29 1.35 17.84
CA ASP A 20 12.55 1.80 16.67
C ASP A 20 12.72 0.93 15.43
N ALA A 21 13.87 0.25 15.29
CA ALA A 21 14.10 -0.66 14.19
C ALA A 21 13.24 -1.92 14.32
N ALA A 22 13.00 -2.41 15.54
CA ALA A 22 12.10 -3.53 15.79
C ALA A 22 10.65 -3.16 15.45
N HIS A 23 10.19 -1.97 15.83
CA HIS A 23 8.87 -1.46 15.45
C HIS A 23 8.71 -1.37 13.93
N ARG A 24 9.71 -0.79 13.25
CA ARG A 24 9.69 -0.67 11.80
C ARG A 24 9.63 -2.03 11.11
N ALA A 25 10.46 -2.99 11.54
CA ALA A 25 10.50 -4.33 10.96
C ALA A 25 9.15 -5.06 11.10
N LEU A 26 8.49 -4.91 12.26
CA LEU A 26 7.15 -5.45 12.46
C LEU A 26 6.13 -4.82 11.50
N LEU A 27 6.10 -3.49 11.41
CA LEU A 27 5.14 -2.78 10.56
C LEU A 27 5.37 -3.05 9.07
N GLU A 28 6.62 -3.15 8.63
CA GLU A 28 6.99 -3.49 7.27
C GLU A 28 6.49 -4.89 6.89
N HIS A 29 6.79 -5.89 7.72
CA HIS A 29 6.28 -7.26 7.54
C HIS A 29 4.75 -7.29 7.52
N CYS A 30 4.09 -6.60 8.44
CA CYS A 30 2.62 -6.54 8.47
C CYS A 30 2.03 -5.79 7.27
N ASN A 31 2.71 -4.77 6.74
CA ASN A 31 2.25 -4.06 5.55
C ASN A 31 2.35 -4.92 4.30
N GLU A 32 3.49 -5.61 4.12
CA GLU A 32 3.71 -6.52 2.99
C GLU A 32 2.76 -7.72 2.99
N ALA A 33 2.42 -8.23 4.18
CA ALA A 33 1.54 -9.38 4.36
C ALA A 33 0.03 -9.03 4.44
N ASP A 34 -0.37 -7.76 4.29
CA ASP A 34 -1.76 -7.29 4.50
C ASP A 34 -2.30 -7.59 5.92
N LEU A 35 -1.42 -7.55 6.92
CA LEU A 35 -1.65 -7.84 8.34
C LEU A 35 -1.58 -6.59 9.24
N LEU A 36 -1.79 -5.38 8.71
CA LEU A 36 -1.79 -4.14 9.50
C LEU A 36 -2.83 -4.14 10.64
N VAL A 37 -3.95 -4.84 10.45
CA VAL A 37 -4.97 -5.00 11.51
C VAL A 37 -4.44 -5.79 12.70
N GLU A 38 -3.65 -6.84 12.45
CA GLU A 38 -3.03 -7.65 13.51
C GLU A 38 -2.02 -6.80 14.31
N ALA A 39 -1.20 -5.99 13.64
CA ALA A 39 -0.31 -5.05 14.31
C ALA A 39 -1.10 -4.08 15.21
N ALA A 40 -2.20 -3.51 14.72
CA ALA A 40 -3.03 -2.58 15.49
C ALA A 40 -3.64 -3.24 16.74
N LEU A 41 -4.10 -4.48 16.63
CA LEU A 41 -4.63 -5.23 17.78
C LEU A 41 -3.57 -5.42 18.87
N ARG A 42 -2.33 -5.73 18.48
CA ARG A 42 -1.22 -5.92 19.41
C ARG A 42 -0.83 -4.64 20.14
N TYR A 43 -0.68 -3.52 19.40
CA TYR A 43 -0.40 -2.23 20.04
C TYR A 43 -1.54 -1.79 20.96
N ARG A 44 -2.80 -1.97 20.56
CA ARG A 44 -3.95 -1.72 21.45
C ARG A 44 -3.92 -2.59 22.71
N GLY A 45 -3.47 -3.84 22.59
CA GLY A 45 -3.35 -4.76 23.72
C GLY A 45 -2.39 -4.29 24.82
N VAL A 46 -1.38 -3.49 24.47
CA VAL A 46 -0.40 -2.96 25.43
C VAL A 46 -0.65 -1.50 25.84
N MET A 47 -1.64 -0.82 25.25
CA MET A 47 -2.00 0.57 25.58
C MET A 47 -2.46 0.78 27.03
N HIS A 48 -2.84 -0.30 27.73
CA HIS A 48 -3.25 -0.23 29.13
C HIS A 48 -2.06 -0.12 30.10
N ASP A 49 -0.84 -0.36 29.63
CA ASP A 49 0.39 -0.21 30.41
C ASP A 49 1.04 1.15 30.07
N GLU A 50 1.17 2.01 31.08
CA GLU A 50 1.77 3.35 30.95
C GLU A 50 3.19 3.29 30.39
N ARG A 51 3.92 2.19 30.60
CA ARG A 51 5.27 1.98 30.04
C ARG A 51 5.24 1.96 28.52
N TYR A 52 4.24 1.32 27.93
CA TYR A 52 4.18 1.09 26.48
C TYR A 52 3.33 2.14 25.76
N GLN A 53 2.40 2.78 26.48
CA GLN A 53 1.39 3.66 25.93
C GLN A 53 1.93 4.73 24.97
N PRO A 54 2.95 5.56 25.30
CA PRO A 54 3.35 6.66 24.41
C PRO A 54 3.81 6.17 23.04
N LYS A 55 4.56 5.07 23.03
CA LYS A 55 5.13 4.50 21.80
C LYS A 55 4.11 3.67 21.04
N ALA A 56 3.23 2.97 21.76
CA ALA A 56 2.12 2.24 21.15
C ALA A 56 1.16 3.19 20.41
N ASP A 57 0.88 4.35 20.99
CA ASP A 57 0.07 5.39 20.36
C ASP A 57 0.72 5.89 19.05
N GLU A 58 2.02 6.21 19.08
CA GLU A 58 2.78 6.59 17.88
C GLU A 58 2.72 5.51 16.78
N GLN A 59 2.86 4.23 17.15
CA GLN A 59 2.78 3.14 16.17
C GLN A 59 1.36 2.96 15.61
N LEU A 60 0.31 3.22 16.39
CA LEU A 60 -1.08 3.19 15.91
C LEU A 60 -1.34 4.31 14.90
N GLU A 61 -0.77 5.49 15.09
CA GLU A 61 -0.81 6.57 14.09
C GLU A 61 -0.11 6.15 12.79
N ARG A 62 1.09 5.55 12.89
CA ARG A 62 1.83 5.03 11.74
C ARG A 62 1.05 3.95 10.99
N ILE A 63 0.41 3.02 11.70
CA ILE A 63 -0.45 1.99 11.07
C ILE A 63 -1.60 2.66 10.31
N THR A 64 -2.22 3.69 10.88
CA THR A 64 -3.30 4.43 10.22
C THR A 64 -2.80 5.09 8.94
N ALA A 65 -1.64 5.74 8.97
CA ALA A 65 -1.03 6.34 7.80
C ALA A 65 -0.70 5.31 6.70
N LEU A 66 -0.15 4.15 7.07
CA LEU A 66 0.13 3.05 6.14
C LEU A 66 -1.16 2.51 5.50
N ALA A 67 -2.22 2.30 6.29
CA ALA A 67 -3.50 1.83 5.78
C ALA A 67 -4.12 2.84 4.79
N MET A 68 -4.05 4.14 5.09
CA MET A 68 -4.50 5.19 4.18
C MET A 68 -3.71 5.22 2.88
N ALA A 69 -2.38 5.08 2.95
CA ALA A 69 -1.52 5.01 1.77
C ALA A 69 -1.91 3.81 0.88
N THR A 70 -2.16 2.64 1.47
CA THR A 70 -2.63 1.45 0.74
C THR A 70 -3.96 1.67 0.03
N ILE A 71 -4.90 2.39 0.66
CA ILE A 71 -6.18 2.76 0.03
C ILE A 71 -5.95 3.67 -1.17
N GLU A 72 -5.06 4.66 -1.06
CA GLU A 72 -4.80 5.62 -2.13
C GLU A 72 -4.09 4.99 -3.34
N VAL A 73 -3.13 4.09 -3.09
CA VAL A 73 -2.49 3.29 -4.15
C VAL A 73 -3.52 2.44 -4.91
N ARG A 74 -4.48 1.85 -4.20
CA ARG A 74 -5.57 1.06 -4.82
C ARG A 74 -6.54 1.93 -5.62
N ARG A 75 -6.71 3.21 -5.29
CA ARG A 75 -7.54 4.15 -6.09
C ARG A 75 -6.87 4.59 -7.38
N THR A 76 -5.54 4.69 -7.40
CA THR A 76 -4.78 5.27 -8.52
C THR A 76 -4.35 4.25 -9.58
N THR A 77 -4.51 2.95 -9.32
CA THR A 77 -4.15 1.84 -10.22
C THR A 77 -5.45 1.11 -10.62
N PRO A 78 -6.00 1.08 -11.87
CA PRO A 78 -5.38 1.16 -13.20
C PRO A 78 -6.19 1.93 -14.29
N GLU A 79 -7.06 2.89 -13.94
CA GLU A 79 -7.94 3.50 -14.95
C GLU A 79 -7.20 4.44 -15.92
N VAL A 80 -6.08 5.02 -15.46
CA VAL A 80 -5.31 6.02 -16.24
C VAL A 80 -4.48 5.35 -17.33
N ALA A 81 -3.81 4.21 -17.03
CA ALA A 81 -2.98 3.51 -18.00
C ALA A 81 -3.79 2.91 -19.16
N GLN A 82 -5.01 2.42 -18.89
CA GLN A 82 -5.92 1.93 -19.94
C GLN A 82 -6.48 3.06 -20.81
N LYS A 83 -6.79 4.22 -20.22
CA LYS A 83 -7.33 5.38 -20.97
C LYS A 83 -6.31 5.98 -21.94
N GLU A 84 -5.03 6.04 -21.55
CA GLU A 84 -3.97 6.57 -22.42
C GLU A 84 -3.64 5.60 -23.56
N ALA A 85 -3.57 4.30 -23.31
CA ALA A 85 -3.38 3.30 -24.36
C ALA A 85 -4.54 3.28 -25.38
N ALA A 86 -5.78 3.41 -24.91
CA ALA A 86 -6.96 3.48 -25.78
C ALA A 86 -6.97 4.74 -26.65
N LYS A 87 -6.58 5.90 -26.12
CA LYS A 87 -6.46 7.15 -26.90
C LYS A 87 -5.45 7.03 -28.03
N ILE A 88 -4.26 6.50 -27.74
CA ILE A 88 -3.21 6.34 -28.75
C ILE A 88 -3.69 5.43 -29.89
N LEU A 89 -4.35 4.32 -29.56
CA LEU A 89 -4.90 3.40 -30.56
C LEU A 89 -5.95 4.07 -31.45
N VAL A 90 -6.90 4.81 -30.85
CA VAL A 90 -7.95 5.53 -31.60
C VAL A 90 -7.34 6.59 -32.53
N SER A 91 -6.33 7.33 -32.07
CA SER A 91 -5.63 8.30 -32.92
C SER A 91 -4.95 7.65 -34.12
N PHE A 92 -4.28 6.51 -33.93
CA PHE A 92 -3.67 5.76 -35.04
C PHE A 92 -4.71 5.26 -36.05
N VAL A 93 -5.85 4.74 -35.58
CA VAL A 93 -6.94 4.30 -36.46
C VAL A 93 -7.49 5.48 -37.27
N PHE A 94 -7.73 6.62 -36.63
CA PHE A 94 -8.19 7.83 -37.32
C PHE A 94 -7.19 8.31 -38.37
N LEU A 95 -5.90 8.31 -38.05
CA LEU A 95 -4.84 8.75 -38.96
C LEU A 95 -4.71 7.81 -40.18
N ALA A 96 -4.78 6.50 -39.96
CA ALA A 96 -4.76 5.51 -41.03
C ALA A 96 -5.99 5.63 -41.95
N MET A 97 -7.16 5.90 -41.39
CA MET A 97 -8.40 6.08 -42.14
C MET A 97 -8.37 7.37 -42.98
N ALA A 98 -7.89 8.47 -42.41
CA ALA A 98 -7.70 9.72 -43.14
C ALA A 98 -6.70 9.59 -44.31
N ALA A 99 -5.59 8.88 -44.08
CA ALA A 99 -4.60 8.60 -45.12
C ALA A 99 -5.17 7.74 -46.27
N ALA A 100 -5.99 6.72 -45.95
CA ALA A 100 -6.63 5.87 -46.95
C ALA A 100 -7.63 6.65 -47.82
N ILE A 101 -8.41 7.57 -47.23
CA ILE A 101 -9.35 8.43 -47.96
C ILE A 101 -8.60 9.38 -48.90
N PHE A 102 -7.50 9.98 -48.43
CA PHE A 102 -6.69 10.90 -49.23
C PHE A 102 -6.07 10.22 -50.46
N VAL A 103 -5.56 8.99 -50.30
CA VAL A 103 -5.03 8.17 -51.40
C VAL A 103 -6.10 7.79 -52.42
N SER A 104 -7.35 7.57 -51.98
CA SER A 104 -8.46 7.21 -52.87
C SER A 104 -9.02 8.37 -53.70
N ILE A 105 -8.86 9.62 -53.25
CA ILE A 105 -9.36 10.83 -53.95
C ILE A 105 -8.31 11.38 -54.92
N GLY A 106 -7.02 11.14 -54.67
CA GLY A 106 -5.91 11.61 -55.50
C GLY A 106 -5.51 10.72 -56.69
N ARG A 107 -6.19 9.58 -56.90
CA ARG A 107 -6.04 8.69 -58.07
C ARG A 107 -7.17 8.89 -59.05
#